data_AF-D5VSC4-F1
#
_entry.id   AF-D5VSC4-F1
#
_cell.length_a   1.000
_cell.length_b   1.000
_cell.length_c   1.000
_cell.angle_alpha   90.00
_cell.angle_beta   90.00
_cell.angle_gamma   90.00
#
_symmetry.space_group_name_H-M   'P 1'
#
loop_
_entity.id
_entity.type
_entity.pdbx_description
1 polymer ?
#
loop_
_entity_poly.entity_id
_entity_poly.type
_entity_poly.pdbx_seq_one_letter_code
_entity_poly.pdbx_strand_id
1 'polypeptide(L)'
;MISKENIERIVKVLKEDLRRYEEELKHKKIEWNELPQKKECKCYAVDGSLGRERLSGTILYSVASYAFGCGKSKYLSHTNALIYNYRISDQIIRLQMETLENKLAYFVGDSNYLIFMDGTLTGSLTRPPVYPECIEGIKTINKELGESKLKEMIKEFIELLDSHYLELEDKIKENKKVRENTILSDNILENFEEYYREMSFNLEESREIIHVVLNYLEYLYSLDKVLNKKLVYVAKSFYSRVISEKLDIPLIELYILKNFNEEKEGYFIPKERAKVSHRLPEAIEKYFPNINKYINLGVPLAFIRAMKGGYIFNIQSNLDIDEELISNILSHVVSGYIYPLKKAHEGVKIEKRWFDELVRELTFKLKKEGLGAYIKYGRYILE
;
A
#
# COMPACT_ATOMS: atom_id res chain seq x y z
N MET A 1 -19.46 25.14 16.58
CA MET A 1 -20.69 24.33 16.69
C MET A 1 -21.25 24.12 15.29
N ILE A 2 -21.61 22.89 14.92
CA ILE A 2 -22.28 22.61 13.64
C ILE A 2 -23.73 23.11 13.74
N SER A 3 -24.22 23.86 12.76
CA SER A 3 -25.60 24.36 12.76
C SER A 3 -26.61 23.21 12.63
N LYS A 4 -27.81 23.38 13.21
CA LYS A 4 -28.89 22.40 13.10
C LYS A 4 -29.26 22.08 11.64
N GLU A 5 -29.26 23.11 10.79
CA GLU A 5 -29.48 22.98 9.35
C GLU A 5 -28.43 22.09 8.67
N ASN A 6 -27.16 22.22 9.05
CA ASN A 6 -26.10 21.34 8.55
C ASN A 6 -26.31 19.88 8.97
N ILE A 7 -26.76 19.63 10.21
CA ILE A 7 -27.08 18.28 10.69
C ILE A 7 -28.24 17.68 9.90
N GLU A 8 -29.32 18.43 9.69
CA GLU A 8 -30.48 17.96 8.92
C GLU A 8 -30.11 17.63 7.48
N ARG A 9 -29.28 18.46 6.85
CA ARG A 9 -28.74 18.19 5.50
C ARG A 9 -27.92 16.91 5.45
N ILE A 10 -27.02 16.68 6.42
CA ILE A 10 -26.21 15.46 6.50
C ILE A 10 -27.11 14.23 6.69
N VAL A 11 -28.08 14.30 7.61
CA VAL A 11 -29.02 13.20 7.85
C VAL A 11 -29.83 12.88 6.59
N LYS A 12 -30.23 13.89 5.83
CA LYS A 12 -30.94 13.69 4.55
C LYS A 12 -30.08 12.89 3.56
N VAL A 13 -28.82 13.27 3.36
CA VAL A 13 -27.88 12.55 2.48
C VAL A 13 -27.69 11.10 2.93
N LEU A 14 -27.51 10.85 4.23
CA LEU A 14 -27.33 9.49 4.75
C LEU A 14 -28.60 8.64 4.60
N LYS A 15 -29.79 9.22 4.75
CA LYS A 15 -31.07 8.53 4.51
C LYS A 15 -31.27 8.19 3.03
N GLU A 16 -30.83 9.05 2.12
CA GLU A 16 -30.87 8.78 0.68
C GLU A 16 -29.94 7.60 0.31
N ASP A 17 -28.73 7.57 0.89
CA ASP A 17 -27.78 6.47 0.68
C ASP A 17 -28.29 5.15 1.30
N LEU A 18 -28.91 5.20 2.49
CA LEU A 18 -29.55 4.03 3.11
C LEU A 18 -30.65 3.45 2.22
N ARG A 19 -31.56 4.28 1.69
CA ARG A 19 -32.63 3.82 0.78
C ARG A 19 -32.06 3.14 -0.46
N ARG A 20 -30.96 3.67 -0.99
CA ARG A 20 -30.26 3.04 -2.12
C ARG A 20 -29.77 1.64 -1.76
N TYR A 21 -29.12 1.46 -0.61
CA TYR A 21 -28.71 0.13 -0.16
C TYR A 21 -29.89 -0.82 0.06
N GLU A 22 -31.01 -0.32 0.59
CA GLU A 22 -32.22 -1.12 0.77
C GLU A 22 -32.78 -1.65 -0.56
N GLU A 23 -32.77 -0.83 -1.62
CA GLU A 23 -33.15 -1.25 -2.96
C GLU A 23 -32.14 -2.24 -3.56
N GLU A 24 -30.83 -1.96 -3.44
CA GLU A 24 -29.78 -2.87 -3.91
C GLU A 24 -29.90 -4.25 -3.24
N LEU A 25 -30.23 -4.30 -1.94
CA LEU A 25 -30.35 -5.53 -1.17
C LEU A 25 -31.40 -6.49 -1.72
N LYS A 26 -32.51 -5.98 -2.29
CA LYS A 26 -33.58 -6.81 -2.88
C LYS A 26 -33.09 -7.69 -4.03
N HIS A 27 -31.99 -7.30 -4.66
CA HIS A 27 -31.43 -7.96 -5.84
C HIS A 27 -30.13 -8.72 -5.53
N LYS A 28 -29.69 -8.75 -4.27
CA LYS A 28 -28.41 -9.35 -3.86
C LYS A 28 -28.66 -10.62 -3.05
N LYS A 29 -27.95 -11.68 -3.44
CA LYS A 29 -27.88 -12.91 -2.65
C LYS A 29 -26.65 -12.83 -1.74
N ILE A 30 -26.89 -12.44 -0.48
CA ILE A 30 -25.91 -12.50 0.59
C ILE A 30 -26.26 -13.71 1.45
N GLU A 31 -25.26 -14.51 1.81
CA GLU A 31 -25.40 -15.67 2.69
C GLU A 31 -24.41 -15.51 3.83
N TRP A 32 -24.91 -15.08 4.98
CA TRP A 32 -24.11 -14.83 6.17
C TRP A 32 -23.97 -16.10 6.99
N ASN A 33 -22.77 -16.68 6.97
CA ASN A 33 -22.45 -17.95 7.58
C ASN A 33 -21.90 -17.76 9.00
N GLU A 34 -22.05 -18.79 9.83
CA GLU A 34 -21.44 -18.82 11.16
C GLU A 34 -19.92 -18.98 11.05
N LEU A 35 -19.17 -18.39 11.99
CA LEU A 35 -17.71 -18.48 11.96
C LEU A 35 -17.25 -19.94 12.14
N PRO A 36 -16.30 -20.43 11.31
CA PRO A 36 -15.76 -21.77 11.48
C PRO A 36 -14.86 -21.86 12.73
N GLN A 37 -14.54 -23.08 13.14
CA GLN A 37 -13.63 -23.31 14.26
C GLN A 37 -12.21 -22.83 13.94
N LYS A 38 -11.58 -22.15 14.89
CA LYS A 38 -10.21 -21.64 14.75
C LYS A 38 -9.24 -22.80 14.51
N LYS A 39 -8.34 -22.62 13.53
CA LYS A 39 -7.24 -23.56 13.25
C LYS A 39 -5.91 -22.83 13.39
N GLU A 40 -5.02 -23.38 14.22
CA GLU A 40 -3.71 -22.76 14.44
C GLU A 40 -2.90 -22.73 13.14
N CYS A 41 -2.32 -21.57 12.87
CA CYS A 41 -1.34 -21.42 11.80
C CYS A 41 -0.25 -20.43 12.24
N LYS A 42 0.84 -20.36 11.47
CA LYS A 42 1.90 -19.38 11.69
C LYS A 42 1.59 -18.14 10.85
N CYS A 43 1.85 -16.96 11.40
CA CYS A 43 1.68 -15.73 10.65
C CYS A 43 2.74 -14.67 10.95
N TYR A 44 2.82 -13.71 10.04
CA TYR A 44 3.30 -12.36 10.27
C TYR A 44 2.23 -11.37 9.86
N ALA A 45 2.28 -10.18 10.42
CA ALA A 45 1.58 -9.01 9.93
C ALA A 45 2.60 -7.91 9.65
N VAL A 46 2.35 -7.14 8.60
CA VAL A 46 3.19 -6.03 8.17
C VAL A 46 2.32 -4.78 8.10
N ASP A 47 2.86 -3.67 8.61
CA ASP A 47 2.27 -2.34 8.48
C ASP A 47 3.39 -1.32 8.20
N GLY A 48 3.03 -0.18 7.64
CA GLY A 48 3.90 0.92 7.30
C GLY A 48 3.56 2.20 8.05
N SER A 49 4.55 3.09 8.15
CA SER A 49 4.30 4.45 8.58
C SER A 49 5.16 5.43 7.81
N LEU A 50 4.71 6.68 7.79
CA LEU A 50 5.43 7.79 7.21
C LEU A 50 5.50 8.95 8.21
N GLY A 51 6.66 9.60 8.26
CA GLY A 51 6.89 10.89 8.87
C GLY A 51 7.42 11.84 7.81
N ARG A 52 6.96 13.09 7.79
CA ARG A 52 7.43 14.09 6.83
C ARG A 52 7.42 15.49 7.45
N GLU A 53 8.43 16.28 7.11
CA GLU A 53 8.52 17.70 7.44
C GLU A 53 8.84 18.47 6.17
N ARG A 54 8.14 19.58 5.95
CA ARG A 54 8.44 20.46 4.83
C ARG A 54 9.45 21.51 5.24
N LEU A 55 10.60 21.53 4.56
CA LEU A 55 11.66 22.52 4.72
C LEU A 55 11.68 23.39 3.45
N SER A 56 10.87 24.44 3.44
CA SER A 56 10.72 25.36 2.30
C SER A 56 10.22 24.65 1.01
N GLY A 57 11.09 24.50 0.01
CA GLY A 57 10.84 23.81 -1.25
C GLY A 57 11.22 22.33 -1.23
N THR A 58 11.61 21.78 -0.08
CA THR A 58 12.03 20.38 0.06
C THR A 58 11.15 19.68 1.08
N ILE A 59 10.81 18.41 0.86
CA ILE A 59 10.23 17.53 1.87
C ILE A 59 11.35 16.65 2.40
N LEU A 60 11.60 16.70 3.72
CA LEU A 60 12.30 15.63 4.42
C LEU A 60 11.25 14.59 4.82
N TYR A 61 11.50 13.32 4.52
CA TYR A 61 10.58 12.27 4.92
C TYR A 61 11.33 11.02 5.39
N SER A 62 10.63 10.24 6.20
CA SER A 62 11.02 8.90 6.57
C SER A 62 9.82 8.00 6.37
N VAL A 63 10.02 6.89 5.67
CA VAL A 63 9.07 5.79 5.60
C VAL A 63 9.64 4.59 6.32
N ALA A 64 8.78 3.82 6.96
CA ALA A 64 9.18 2.64 7.71
C ALA A 64 8.16 1.52 7.50
N SER A 65 8.62 0.29 7.60
CA SER A 65 7.79 -0.90 7.65
C SER A 65 8.24 -1.80 8.79
N TYR A 66 7.28 -2.43 9.45
CA TYR A 66 7.53 -3.31 10.58
C TYR A 66 6.71 -4.59 10.47
N ALA A 67 7.38 -5.73 10.69
CA ALA A 67 6.76 -7.04 10.69
C ALA A 67 6.70 -7.63 12.11
N PHE A 68 5.52 -8.09 12.50
CA PHE A 68 5.28 -8.75 13.79
C PHE A 68 4.49 -10.04 13.63
N GLY A 69 4.87 -11.11 14.33
CA GLY A 69 4.23 -12.41 14.16
C GLY A 69 4.83 -13.50 15.02
N CYS A 70 4.72 -14.75 14.58
CA CYS A 70 5.19 -15.93 15.31
C CYS A 70 6.73 -16.04 15.39
N GLY A 71 7.48 -15.27 14.61
CA GLY A 71 8.94 -15.23 14.68
C GLY A 71 9.49 -13.87 15.11
N LYS A 72 10.79 -13.67 14.91
CA LYS A 72 11.47 -12.42 15.30
C LYS A 72 10.96 -11.26 14.44
N SER A 73 10.57 -10.17 15.08
CA SER A 73 10.19 -8.93 14.40
C SER A 73 11.33 -8.37 13.56
N LYS A 74 10.96 -7.75 12.44
CA LYS A 74 11.86 -7.15 11.46
C LYS A 74 11.41 -5.74 11.13
N TYR A 75 12.33 -4.89 10.72
CA TYR A 75 12.09 -3.47 10.46
C TYR A 75 12.92 -2.98 9.27
N LEU A 76 12.27 -2.28 8.35
CA LEU A 76 12.90 -1.52 7.28
C LEU A 76 12.55 -0.04 7.44
N SER A 77 13.50 0.84 7.16
CA SER A 77 13.20 2.27 7.00
C SER A 77 14.03 2.90 5.92
N HIS A 78 13.46 3.92 5.28
CA HIS A 78 14.12 4.79 4.34
C HIS A 78 13.93 6.23 4.79
N THR A 79 15.00 7.02 4.83
CA THR A 79 14.95 8.44 5.14
C THR A 79 15.61 9.20 3.99
N ASN A 80 14.88 10.13 3.39
CA ASN A 80 15.36 10.87 2.23
C ASN A 80 14.72 12.27 2.15
N ALA A 81 15.20 13.09 1.22
CA ALA A 81 14.65 14.39 0.91
C ALA A 81 14.32 14.50 -0.59
N LEU A 82 13.26 15.22 -0.92
CA LEU A 82 12.83 15.46 -2.30
C LEU A 82 12.38 16.91 -2.49
N ILE A 83 12.56 17.44 -3.69
CA ILE A 83 12.03 18.76 -4.03
C ILE A 83 10.50 18.66 -4.09
N TYR A 84 9.81 19.61 -3.46
CA TYR A 84 8.36 19.61 -3.33
C TYR A 84 7.68 19.89 -4.66
N ASN A 85 7.05 18.85 -5.22
CA ASN A 85 6.07 18.92 -6.28
C ASN A 85 4.71 18.50 -5.70
N TYR A 86 3.77 19.46 -5.57
CA TYR A 86 2.45 19.23 -4.95
C TYR A 86 1.72 18.02 -5.52
N ARG A 87 1.91 17.73 -6.82
CA ARG A 87 1.21 16.63 -7.51
C ARG A 87 1.82 15.27 -7.16
N ILE A 88 3.15 15.18 -7.11
CA ILE A 88 3.86 13.90 -7.20
C ILE A 88 4.49 13.49 -5.86
N SER A 89 5.05 14.44 -5.11
CA SER A 89 5.88 14.16 -3.93
C SER A 89 5.18 13.30 -2.87
N ASP A 90 3.96 13.66 -2.51
CA ASP A 90 3.16 12.93 -1.52
C ASP A 90 2.83 11.51 -1.97
N GLN A 91 2.67 11.33 -3.27
CA GLN A 91 2.35 10.05 -3.87
C GLN A 91 3.60 9.16 -3.93
N ILE A 92 4.78 9.68 -4.31
CA ILE A 92 6.04 8.92 -4.29
C ILE A 92 6.35 8.41 -2.88
N ILE A 93 6.21 9.25 -1.85
CA ILE A 93 6.48 8.85 -0.46
C ILE A 93 5.57 7.67 -0.06
N ARG A 94 4.29 7.70 -0.44
CA ARG A 94 3.36 6.59 -0.18
C ARG A 94 3.73 5.34 -0.97
N LEU A 95 4.13 5.49 -2.24
CA LEU A 95 4.58 4.39 -3.09
C LEU A 95 5.79 3.68 -2.48
N GLN A 96 6.76 4.43 -1.98
CA GLN A 96 7.93 3.88 -1.29
C GLN A 96 7.57 3.21 0.04
N MET A 97 6.60 3.76 0.80
CA MET A 97 6.10 3.10 2.01
C MET A 97 5.49 1.73 1.70
N GLU A 98 4.58 1.65 0.73
CA GLU A 98 4.00 0.37 0.29
C GLU A 98 5.08 -0.58 -0.28
N THR A 99 6.09 -0.04 -0.97
CA THR A 99 7.24 -0.81 -1.44
C THR A 99 8.01 -1.46 -0.28
N LEU A 100 8.23 -0.73 0.81
CA LEU A 100 8.87 -1.29 2.02
C LEU A 100 8.00 -2.36 2.68
N GLU A 101 6.68 -2.16 2.74
CA GLU A 101 5.74 -3.17 3.24
C GLU A 101 5.82 -4.46 2.43
N ASN A 102 5.74 -4.37 1.10
CA ASN A 102 5.84 -5.51 0.20
C ASN A 102 7.18 -6.24 0.33
N LYS A 103 8.30 -5.48 0.35
CA LYS A 103 9.65 -6.03 0.58
C LYS A 103 9.70 -6.79 1.90
N LEU A 104 9.27 -6.16 2.99
CA LEU A 104 9.36 -6.77 4.31
C LEU A 104 8.45 -8.02 4.41
N ALA A 105 7.25 -7.95 3.85
CA ALA A 105 6.33 -9.08 3.74
C ALA A 105 6.91 -10.26 2.94
N TYR A 106 7.69 -9.97 1.90
CA TYR A 106 8.40 -11.00 1.12
C TYR A 106 9.54 -11.67 1.94
N PHE A 107 10.27 -10.90 2.74
CA PHE A 107 11.41 -11.42 3.51
C PHE A 107 11.02 -12.10 4.83
N VAL A 108 9.78 -11.93 5.32
CA VAL A 108 9.32 -12.57 6.55
C VAL A 108 8.54 -13.86 6.27
N GLY A 109 8.78 -14.87 7.10
CA GLY A 109 8.08 -16.16 7.02
C GLY A 109 8.49 -17.03 5.82
N ASP A 110 8.46 -18.34 6.04
CA ASP A 110 8.54 -19.32 4.95
C ASP A 110 7.17 -19.54 4.30
N SER A 111 7.06 -20.51 3.39
CA SER A 111 5.81 -20.85 2.68
C SER A 111 4.64 -21.30 3.57
N ASN A 112 4.89 -21.58 4.85
CA ASN A 112 3.88 -22.00 5.82
C ASN A 112 3.28 -20.83 6.60
N TYR A 113 3.79 -19.61 6.43
CA TYR A 113 3.28 -18.42 7.12
C TYR A 113 2.18 -17.75 6.29
N LEU A 114 1.07 -17.40 6.94
CA LEU A 114 0.16 -16.38 6.45
C LEU A 114 0.75 -14.99 6.70
N ILE A 115 0.66 -14.11 5.71
CA ILE A 115 1.18 -12.75 5.79
C ILE A 115 -0.01 -11.78 5.74
N PHE A 116 -0.30 -11.15 6.87
CA PHE A 116 -1.33 -10.13 6.97
C PHE A 116 -0.79 -8.77 6.54
N MET A 117 -1.54 -8.10 5.67
CA MET A 117 -1.26 -6.75 5.20
C MET A 117 -2.41 -5.82 5.59
N ASP A 118 -2.13 -4.60 6.01
CA ASP A 118 -3.17 -3.58 6.18
C ASP A 118 -3.60 -3.03 4.81
N GLY A 119 -4.90 -2.79 4.62
CA GLY A 119 -5.46 -2.29 3.36
C GLY A 119 -6.03 -3.37 2.44
N THR A 120 -6.00 -3.15 1.12
CA THR A 120 -6.66 -4.01 0.11
C THR A 120 -5.73 -4.33 -1.04
N LEU A 121 -5.64 -5.61 -1.43
CA LEU A 121 -4.87 -6.05 -2.60
C LEU A 121 -5.37 -5.42 -3.90
N THR A 122 -6.69 -5.29 -4.08
CA THR A 122 -7.25 -4.58 -5.23
C THR A 122 -6.81 -3.12 -5.28
N GLY A 123 -6.66 -2.47 -4.13
CA GLY A 123 -6.15 -1.09 -4.05
C GLY A 123 -4.73 -1.01 -4.59
N SER A 124 -3.85 -1.88 -4.10
CA SER A 124 -2.47 -2.01 -4.58
C SER A 124 -2.37 -2.34 -6.08
N LEU A 125 -3.32 -3.11 -6.62
CA LEU A 125 -3.35 -3.47 -8.05
C LEU A 125 -4.00 -2.41 -8.98
N THR A 126 -4.96 -1.61 -8.49
CA THR A 126 -5.77 -0.71 -9.34
C THR A 126 -5.16 0.67 -9.47
N ARG A 127 -4.63 1.22 -8.38
CA ARG A 127 -4.10 2.58 -8.30
C ARG A 127 -2.99 2.65 -7.26
N PRO A 128 -1.77 2.21 -7.61
CA PRO A 128 -0.62 2.61 -6.81
C PRO A 128 -0.59 4.15 -6.74
N PRO A 129 -0.14 4.73 -5.62
CA PRO A 129 0.16 6.16 -5.55
C PRO A 129 1.03 6.55 -6.77
N VAL A 130 0.77 7.69 -7.42
CA VAL A 130 1.47 8.23 -8.62
C VAL A 130 1.03 7.61 -9.95
N TYR A 131 0.02 6.73 -9.98
CA TYR A 131 -0.29 5.95 -11.19
C TYR A 131 -0.47 6.77 -12.50
N PRO A 132 -1.24 7.87 -12.55
CA PRO A 132 -1.34 8.68 -13.78
C PRO A 132 0.02 9.18 -14.27
N GLU A 133 0.83 9.70 -13.37
CA GLU A 133 2.14 10.27 -13.67
C GLU A 133 3.18 9.19 -14.02
N CYS A 134 3.09 7.98 -13.45
CA CYS A 134 3.93 6.85 -13.83
C CYS A 134 3.65 6.37 -15.26
N ILE A 135 2.38 6.28 -15.64
CA ILE A 135 1.98 5.88 -17.00
C ILE A 135 2.33 6.96 -18.01
N GLU A 136 2.13 8.23 -17.64
CA GLU A 136 2.60 9.35 -18.43
C GLU A 136 4.13 9.31 -18.60
N GLY A 137 4.87 9.06 -17.53
CA GLY A 137 6.33 8.91 -17.55
C GLY A 137 6.79 7.82 -18.51
N ILE A 138 6.22 6.61 -18.44
CA ILE A 138 6.53 5.50 -19.36
C ILE A 138 6.25 5.91 -20.81
N LYS A 139 5.10 6.56 -21.08
CA LYS A 139 4.74 7.02 -22.43
C LYS A 139 5.71 8.10 -22.93
N THR A 140 6.12 9.01 -22.06
CA THR A 140 7.07 10.08 -22.38
C THR A 140 8.44 9.51 -22.70
N ILE A 141 8.97 8.59 -21.88
CA ILE A 141 10.24 7.92 -22.16
C ILE A 141 10.16 7.16 -23.49
N ASN A 142 9.08 6.42 -23.74
CA ASN A 142 8.88 5.71 -25.01
C ASN A 142 8.89 6.64 -26.21
N LYS A 143 8.28 7.83 -26.08
CA LYS A 143 8.19 8.83 -27.14
C LYS A 143 9.55 9.48 -27.42
N GLU A 144 10.32 9.80 -26.38
CA GLU A 144 11.61 10.49 -26.50
C GLU A 144 12.75 9.56 -26.90
N LEU A 145 12.84 8.38 -26.29
CA LEU A 145 13.98 7.46 -26.45
C LEU A 145 13.68 6.27 -27.37
N GLY A 146 12.40 6.04 -27.68
CA GLY A 146 11.94 4.88 -28.44
C GLY A 146 11.79 3.60 -27.60
N GLU A 147 11.04 2.66 -28.15
CA GLU A 147 10.66 1.42 -27.47
C GLU A 147 11.86 0.54 -27.09
N SER A 148 12.92 0.52 -27.91
CA SER A 148 14.12 -0.27 -27.65
C SER A 148 14.84 0.21 -26.39
N LYS A 149 15.10 1.52 -26.27
CA LYS A 149 15.78 2.09 -25.10
C LYS A 149 14.94 2.00 -23.84
N LEU A 150 13.63 2.20 -23.95
CA LEU A 150 12.73 1.98 -22.82
C LEU A 150 12.83 0.52 -22.30
N LYS A 151 12.80 -0.46 -23.21
CA LYS A 151 12.92 -1.88 -22.83
C LYS A 151 14.27 -2.22 -22.19
N GLU A 152 15.35 -1.62 -22.70
CA GLU A 152 16.70 -1.75 -22.16
C GLU A 152 16.77 -1.18 -20.73
N MET A 153 16.31 0.06 -20.54
CA MET A 153 16.24 0.72 -19.23
C MET A 153 15.46 -0.09 -18.20
N ILE A 154 14.27 -0.60 -18.58
CA ILE A 154 13.47 -1.45 -17.70
C ILE A 154 14.23 -2.73 -17.35
N LYS A 155 14.84 -3.39 -18.34
CA LYS A 155 15.55 -4.64 -18.13
C LYS A 155 16.74 -4.44 -17.18
N GLU A 156 17.56 -3.41 -17.42
CA GLU A 156 18.68 -3.04 -16.58
C GLU A 156 18.24 -2.82 -15.13
N PHE A 157 17.17 -2.04 -14.92
CA PHE A 157 16.67 -1.78 -13.58
C PHE A 157 16.15 -3.04 -12.87
N ILE A 158 15.48 -3.95 -13.60
CA ILE A 158 14.98 -5.22 -13.03
C ILE A 158 16.15 -6.12 -12.59
N GLU A 159 17.24 -6.18 -13.36
CA GLU A 159 18.44 -6.95 -13.00
C GLU A 159 19.14 -6.37 -11.74
N LEU A 160 19.15 -5.04 -11.61
CA LEU A 160 19.63 -4.37 -10.39
C LEU A 160 18.72 -4.65 -9.19
N LEU A 161 17.40 -4.74 -9.39
CA LEU A 161 16.45 -5.13 -8.34
C LEU A 161 16.66 -6.57 -7.88
N ASP A 162 16.94 -7.51 -8.79
CA ASP A 162 17.26 -8.89 -8.42
C ASP A 162 18.48 -8.93 -7.47
N SER A 163 19.55 -8.22 -7.83
CA SER A 163 20.77 -8.12 -7.01
C SER A 163 20.50 -7.46 -5.66
N HIS A 164 19.74 -6.37 -5.68
CA HIS A 164 19.36 -5.62 -4.48
C HIS A 164 18.56 -6.46 -3.48
N TYR A 165 17.66 -7.33 -3.95
CA TYR A 165 16.87 -8.19 -3.06
C TYR A 165 17.73 -9.23 -2.35
N LEU A 166 18.75 -9.77 -3.01
CA LEU A 166 19.70 -10.70 -2.39
C LEU A 166 20.48 -10.00 -1.27
N GLU A 167 21.02 -8.81 -1.54
CA GLU A 167 21.74 -8.03 -0.53
C GLU A 167 20.85 -7.63 0.66
N LEU A 168 19.60 -7.25 0.37
CA LEU A 168 18.65 -6.84 1.39
C LEU A 168 18.21 -8.04 2.25
N GLU A 169 18.05 -9.22 1.66
CA GLU A 169 17.75 -10.45 2.40
C GLU A 169 18.86 -10.77 3.42
N ASP A 170 20.13 -10.69 3.01
CA ASP A 170 21.28 -10.95 3.87
C ASP A 170 21.35 -9.92 5.01
N LYS A 171 21.19 -8.62 4.70
CA LYS A 171 21.13 -7.56 5.72
C LYS A 171 19.99 -7.78 6.71
N ILE A 172 18.81 -8.22 6.26
CA ILE A 172 17.67 -8.50 7.15
C ILE A 172 17.95 -9.73 8.02
N LYS A 173 18.63 -10.76 7.49
CA LYS A 173 19.01 -11.96 8.26
C LYS A 173 19.98 -11.60 9.38
N GLU A 174 21.01 -10.82 9.08
CA GLU A 174 22.03 -10.35 10.03
C GLU A 174 21.46 -9.33 11.03
N ASN A 175 20.78 -8.31 10.51
CA ASN A 175 20.28 -7.18 11.27
C ASN A 175 18.75 -7.16 11.28
N LYS A 176 18.16 -7.15 12.47
CA LYS A 176 16.69 -7.08 12.61
C LYS A 176 16.10 -5.72 12.18
N LYS A 177 16.95 -4.69 12.06
CA LYS A 177 16.58 -3.33 11.66
C LYS A 177 17.54 -2.86 10.57
N VAL A 178 17.04 -2.64 9.37
CA VAL A 178 17.82 -2.11 8.24
C VAL A 178 17.28 -0.72 7.90
N ARG A 179 18.16 0.27 7.85
CA ARG A 179 17.78 1.68 7.63
C ARG A 179 18.38 2.31 6.37
N GLU A 180 19.30 1.60 5.74
CA GLU A 180 20.11 2.10 4.64
C GLU A 180 19.87 1.20 3.43
N ASN A 181 19.88 1.81 2.25
CA ASN A 181 19.73 1.13 0.97
C ASN A 181 18.51 0.20 0.96
N THR A 182 17.35 0.72 1.37
CA THR A 182 16.07 -0.01 1.35
C THR A 182 15.18 0.34 0.17
N ILE A 183 15.38 1.50 -0.47
CA ILE A 183 14.76 1.91 -1.72
C ILE A 183 15.87 2.08 -2.74
N LEU A 184 15.84 1.28 -3.81
CA LEU A 184 16.91 1.23 -4.79
C LEU A 184 16.87 2.43 -5.72
N SER A 185 15.69 2.82 -6.20
CA SER A 185 15.49 3.89 -7.19
C SER A 185 16.15 5.21 -6.79
N ASP A 186 16.20 5.53 -5.49
CA ASP A 186 16.82 6.74 -4.97
C ASP A 186 18.35 6.68 -5.00
N ASN A 187 18.91 5.49 -4.83
CA ASN A 187 20.35 5.28 -4.69
C ASN A 187 21.09 5.19 -6.03
N ILE A 188 20.39 4.76 -7.08
CA ILE A 188 21.01 4.46 -8.38
C ILE A 188 20.53 5.38 -9.50
N LEU A 189 19.74 6.42 -9.20
CA LEU A 189 19.19 7.30 -10.22
C LEU A 189 20.28 7.89 -11.14
N GLU A 190 21.45 8.18 -10.60
CA GLU A 190 22.61 8.69 -11.35
C GLU A 190 23.17 7.66 -12.35
N ASN A 191 22.99 6.36 -12.12
CA ASN A 191 23.39 5.33 -13.07
C ASN A 191 22.54 5.40 -14.37
N PHE A 192 21.35 5.98 -14.30
CA PHE A 192 20.43 6.15 -15.43
C PHE A 192 20.62 7.51 -16.15
N GLU A 193 21.78 8.14 -15.96
CA GLU A 193 22.09 9.46 -16.51
C GLU A 193 22.04 9.54 -18.03
N GLU A 194 22.50 8.48 -18.70
CA GLU A 194 22.43 8.43 -20.16
C GLU A 194 21.00 8.58 -20.68
N TYR A 195 20.02 7.97 -20.01
CA TYR A 195 18.62 8.01 -20.45
C TYR A 195 18.03 9.42 -20.32
N TYR A 196 18.20 10.08 -19.16
CA TYR A 196 17.62 11.41 -18.96
C TYR A 196 18.39 12.53 -19.67
N ARG A 197 19.66 12.34 -20.06
CA ARG A 197 20.41 13.32 -20.85
C ARG A 197 20.04 13.34 -22.33
N GLU A 198 19.51 12.24 -22.84
CA GLU A 198 19.10 12.10 -24.24
C GLU A 198 17.69 12.62 -24.52
N MET A 199 16.88 12.80 -23.48
CA MET A 199 15.54 13.36 -23.60
C MET A 199 15.59 14.86 -23.98
N SER A 200 14.60 15.34 -24.74
CA SER A 200 14.58 16.74 -25.21
C SER A 200 14.17 17.77 -24.13
N PHE A 201 13.71 17.30 -22.97
CA PHE A 201 13.32 18.14 -21.84
C PHE A 201 14.55 18.71 -21.13
N ASN A 202 14.33 19.63 -20.18
CA ASN A 202 15.41 20.05 -19.31
C ASN A 202 15.87 18.88 -18.41
N LEU A 203 17.10 18.98 -17.87
CA LEU A 203 17.72 17.89 -17.13
C LEU A 203 16.94 17.51 -15.86
N GLU A 204 16.36 18.49 -15.17
CA GLU A 204 15.62 18.26 -13.92
C GLU A 204 14.31 17.52 -14.19
N GLU A 205 13.57 17.95 -15.20
CA GLU A 205 12.31 17.32 -15.65
C GLU A 205 12.54 15.89 -16.15
N SER A 206 13.58 15.68 -16.97
CA SER A 206 13.94 14.35 -17.47
C SER A 206 14.31 13.42 -16.31
N ARG A 207 15.08 13.92 -15.33
CA ARG A 207 15.46 13.17 -14.13
C ARG A 207 14.25 12.83 -13.26
N GLU A 208 13.29 13.75 -13.08
CA GLU A 208 12.05 13.49 -12.34
C GLU A 208 11.21 12.40 -13.03
N ILE A 209 11.08 12.45 -14.37
CA ILE A 209 10.36 11.43 -15.14
C ILE A 209 10.98 10.05 -14.95
N ILE A 210 12.31 9.92 -15.11
CA ILE A 210 13.00 8.64 -14.88
C ILE A 210 12.80 8.19 -13.44
N HIS A 211 12.98 9.09 -12.45
CA HIS A 211 12.84 8.76 -11.03
C HIS A 211 11.46 8.22 -10.68
N VAL A 212 10.39 8.84 -11.21
CA VAL A 212 9.00 8.37 -11.05
C VAL A 212 8.83 6.97 -11.62
N VAL A 213 9.38 6.71 -12.81
CA VAL A 213 9.28 5.39 -13.46
C VAL A 213 10.06 4.33 -12.71
N LEU A 214 11.26 4.62 -12.21
CA LEU A 214 12.05 3.68 -11.42
C LEU A 214 11.35 3.32 -10.09
N ASN A 215 10.80 4.31 -9.37
CA ASN A 215 10.03 4.03 -8.15
C ASN A 215 8.81 3.14 -8.44
N TYR A 216 8.15 3.35 -9.58
CA TYR A 216 7.02 2.53 -9.99
C TYR A 216 7.42 1.09 -10.33
N LEU A 217 8.51 0.90 -11.07
CA LEU A 217 9.04 -0.43 -11.38
C LEU A 217 9.47 -1.17 -10.11
N GLU A 218 10.08 -0.48 -9.14
CA GLU A 218 10.48 -1.06 -7.87
C GLU A 218 9.27 -1.48 -7.02
N TYR A 219 8.22 -0.65 -7.00
CA TYR A 219 6.95 -1.00 -6.39
C TYR A 219 6.35 -2.26 -7.01
N LEU A 220 6.20 -2.28 -8.34
CA LEU A 220 5.62 -3.42 -9.06
C LEU A 220 6.44 -4.68 -8.82
N TYR A 221 7.77 -4.57 -8.83
CA TYR A 221 8.66 -5.69 -8.54
C TYR A 221 8.42 -6.22 -7.11
N SER A 222 8.30 -5.32 -6.12
CA SER A 222 8.01 -5.72 -4.74
C SER A 222 6.66 -6.42 -4.59
N LEU A 223 5.63 -5.91 -5.27
CA LEU A 223 4.29 -6.49 -5.26
C LEU A 223 4.28 -7.86 -5.96
N ASP A 224 4.94 -7.99 -7.11
CA ASP A 224 5.02 -9.27 -7.82
C ASP A 224 5.75 -10.35 -7.01
N LYS A 225 6.85 -9.98 -6.32
CA LYS A 225 7.58 -10.90 -5.44
C LYS A 225 6.74 -11.34 -4.26
N VAL A 226 6.10 -10.40 -3.54
CA VAL A 226 5.30 -10.73 -2.36
C VAL A 226 4.06 -11.57 -2.71
N LEU A 227 3.50 -11.43 -3.92
CA LEU A 227 2.41 -12.28 -4.41
C LEU A 227 2.74 -13.77 -4.51
N ASN A 228 4.01 -14.18 -4.33
CA ASN A 228 4.42 -15.58 -4.18
C ASN A 228 4.25 -16.11 -2.74
N LYS A 229 3.90 -15.25 -1.77
CA LYS A 229 3.60 -15.62 -0.38
C LYS A 229 2.11 -15.85 -0.18
N LYS A 230 1.70 -16.36 0.98
CA LYS A 230 0.27 -16.51 1.35
C LYS A 230 -0.24 -15.22 1.96
N LEU A 231 -0.76 -14.30 1.13
CA LEU A 231 -1.14 -12.96 1.56
C LEU A 231 -2.61 -12.88 1.97
N VAL A 232 -2.88 -12.14 3.03
CA VAL A 232 -4.23 -11.78 3.49
C VAL A 232 -4.25 -10.28 3.79
N TYR A 233 -4.89 -9.52 2.93
CA TYR A 233 -5.15 -8.10 3.11
C TYR A 233 -6.40 -7.89 3.94
N VAL A 234 -6.35 -6.95 4.88
CA VAL A 234 -7.42 -6.71 5.85
C VAL A 234 -7.72 -5.22 5.89
N ALA A 235 -8.93 -4.82 5.49
CA ALA A 235 -9.36 -3.43 5.51
C ALA A 235 -10.61 -3.23 6.38
N LYS A 236 -10.58 -2.20 7.24
CA LYS A 236 -11.75 -1.71 8.00
C LYS A 236 -12.69 -0.86 7.15
N SER A 237 -12.15 -0.18 6.16
CA SER A 237 -12.87 0.71 5.25
C SER A 237 -12.20 0.66 3.89
N PHE A 238 -12.99 0.58 2.83
CA PHE A 238 -12.50 0.67 1.45
C PHE A 238 -13.46 1.53 0.64
N TYR A 239 -12.94 2.31 -0.30
CA TYR A 239 -13.76 3.16 -1.16
C TYR A 239 -14.37 2.30 -2.28
N SER A 240 -15.66 1.97 -2.15
CA SER A 240 -16.42 1.07 -3.03
C SER A 240 -16.70 1.62 -4.43
N ARG A 241 -16.53 2.94 -4.67
CA ARG A 241 -16.93 3.59 -5.94
C ARG A 241 -16.24 3.04 -7.20
N VAL A 242 -15.08 2.39 -7.07
CA VAL A 242 -14.29 1.87 -8.21
C VAL A 242 -14.06 0.36 -8.14
N ILE A 243 -14.01 -0.22 -6.93
CA ILE A 243 -13.48 -1.58 -6.71
C ILE A 243 -14.60 -2.63 -6.60
N SER A 244 -15.80 -2.22 -6.22
CA SER A 244 -16.96 -3.10 -6.10
C SER A 244 -18.20 -2.35 -6.54
N GLU A 245 -18.52 -2.38 -7.83
CA GLU A 245 -19.80 -1.88 -8.36
C GLU A 245 -21.04 -2.55 -7.71
N LYS A 246 -20.88 -3.45 -6.72
CA LYS A 246 -21.89 -4.41 -6.31
C LYS A 246 -21.99 -4.80 -4.83
N LEU A 247 -20.99 -4.58 -3.96
CA LEU A 247 -21.02 -4.98 -2.54
C LEU A 247 -20.16 -4.05 -1.69
N ASP A 248 -20.78 -3.38 -0.69
CA ASP A 248 -20.10 -2.48 0.24
C ASP A 248 -20.41 -2.89 1.70
N ILE A 249 -19.57 -2.47 2.65
CA ILE A 249 -19.73 -2.77 4.09
C ILE A 249 -21.12 -2.33 4.60
N PRO A 250 -21.63 -1.12 4.31
CA PRO A 250 -22.95 -0.70 4.78
C PRO A 250 -24.08 -1.59 4.27
N LEU A 251 -23.98 -2.12 3.04
CA LEU A 251 -24.97 -3.03 2.48
C LEU A 251 -25.00 -4.36 3.25
N ILE A 252 -23.83 -4.88 3.64
CA ILE A 252 -23.71 -6.13 4.41
C ILE A 252 -24.18 -5.91 5.85
N GLU A 253 -23.81 -4.79 6.45
CA GLU A 253 -24.30 -4.37 7.77
C GLU A 253 -25.83 -4.34 7.80
N LEU A 254 -26.44 -3.70 6.80
CA LEU A 254 -27.89 -3.63 6.65
C LEU A 254 -28.54 -5.01 6.46
N TYR A 255 -27.91 -5.89 5.68
CA TYR A 255 -28.38 -7.27 5.52
C TYR A 255 -28.43 -8.01 6.86
N ILE A 256 -27.35 -7.92 7.64
CA ILE A 256 -27.24 -8.62 8.92
C ILE A 256 -28.30 -8.12 9.89
N LEU A 257 -28.43 -6.79 10.03
CA LEU A 257 -29.43 -6.18 10.92
C LEU A 257 -30.87 -6.58 10.54
N LYS A 258 -31.21 -6.60 9.25
CA LYS A 258 -32.57 -6.96 8.80
C LYS A 258 -32.91 -8.44 9.02
N ASN A 259 -31.94 -9.35 8.86
CA ASN A 259 -32.21 -10.79 8.93
C ASN A 259 -32.03 -11.38 10.33
N PHE A 260 -31.14 -10.81 11.15
CA PHE A 260 -30.82 -11.35 12.48
C PHE A 260 -31.28 -10.45 13.63
N ASN A 261 -31.68 -9.20 13.34
CA ASN A 261 -32.09 -8.20 14.33
C ASN A 261 -31.01 -7.91 15.41
N GLU A 262 -29.75 -8.18 15.07
CA GLU A 262 -28.58 -7.92 15.90
C GLU A 262 -27.32 -7.83 15.03
N GLU A 263 -26.24 -7.27 15.58
CA GLU A 263 -24.94 -7.23 14.94
C GLU A 263 -24.21 -8.59 15.08
N LYS A 264 -24.78 -9.64 14.48
CA LYS A 264 -24.30 -11.04 14.56
C LYS A 264 -22.91 -11.20 13.92
N GLU A 265 -22.02 -11.94 14.59
CA GLU A 265 -20.75 -12.42 14.02
C GLU A 265 -20.98 -13.41 12.87
N GLY A 266 -19.96 -13.60 12.04
CA GLY A 266 -20.03 -14.48 10.88
C GLY A 266 -19.20 -13.99 9.72
N TYR A 267 -19.40 -14.62 8.57
CA TYR A 267 -18.71 -14.25 7.35
C TYR A 267 -19.58 -14.43 6.11
N PHE A 268 -19.16 -13.78 5.03
CA PHE A 268 -19.74 -13.93 3.69
C PHE A 268 -18.64 -13.96 2.64
N ILE A 269 -18.67 -14.95 1.76
CA ILE A 269 -17.76 -15.08 0.62
C ILE A 269 -18.57 -14.83 -0.67
N PRO A 270 -18.38 -13.69 -1.35
CA PRO A 270 -18.98 -13.46 -2.66
C PRO A 270 -18.48 -14.49 -3.68
N LYS A 271 -19.39 -14.92 -4.58
CA LYS A 271 -19.01 -15.78 -5.72
C LYS A 271 -18.15 -15.06 -6.76
N GLU A 272 -18.36 -13.76 -6.93
CA GLU A 272 -17.59 -12.92 -7.84
C GLU A 272 -16.31 -12.45 -7.14
N ARG A 273 -15.17 -12.53 -7.84
CA ARG A 273 -13.91 -11.92 -7.41
C ARG A 273 -13.99 -10.40 -7.59
N ALA A 274 -13.28 -9.65 -6.76
CA ALA A 274 -13.15 -8.21 -6.92
C ALA A 274 -12.35 -7.92 -8.19
N LYS A 275 -12.95 -7.13 -9.09
CA LYS A 275 -12.32 -6.77 -10.36
C LYS A 275 -11.26 -5.70 -10.12
N VAL A 276 -10.17 -5.79 -10.87
CA VAL A 276 -9.15 -4.75 -10.95
C VAL A 276 -9.42 -3.95 -12.22
N SER A 277 -9.75 -2.67 -12.08
CA SER A 277 -10.13 -1.80 -13.21
C SER A 277 -8.89 -1.17 -13.86
N HIS A 278 -7.88 -1.97 -14.17
CA HIS A 278 -6.58 -1.49 -14.65
C HIS A 278 -5.87 -2.57 -15.52
N ARG A 279 -4.90 -2.15 -16.36
CA ARG A 279 -4.00 -3.02 -17.13
C ARG A 279 -2.59 -2.42 -17.15
N LEU A 280 -1.59 -3.25 -16.93
CA LEU A 280 -0.18 -2.84 -17.06
C LEU A 280 0.13 -2.41 -18.50
N PRO A 281 1.01 -1.42 -18.71
CA PRO A 281 1.56 -1.15 -20.02
C PRO A 281 2.26 -2.38 -20.62
N GLU A 282 2.07 -2.62 -21.92
CA GLU A 282 2.64 -3.76 -22.65
C GLU A 282 4.16 -3.87 -22.48
N ALA A 283 4.86 -2.72 -22.40
CA ALA A 283 6.30 -2.66 -22.22
C ALA A 283 6.79 -3.31 -20.90
N ILE A 284 5.94 -3.32 -19.86
CA ILE A 284 6.31 -3.82 -18.53
C ILE A 284 5.56 -5.10 -18.11
N GLU A 285 4.45 -5.44 -18.78
CA GLU A 285 3.58 -6.56 -18.40
C GLU A 285 4.33 -7.90 -18.24
N LYS A 286 5.27 -8.18 -19.15
CA LYS A 286 6.05 -9.44 -19.15
C LYS A 286 6.94 -9.62 -17.91
N TYR A 287 7.28 -8.54 -17.20
CA TYR A 287 8.16 -8.60 -16.04
C TYR A 287 7.39 -8.88 -14.73
N PHE A 288 6.07 -8.73 -14.73
CA PHE A 288 5.24 -8.84 -13.53
C PHE A 288 4.07 -9.84 -13.72
N PRO A 289 4.37 -11.13 -13.92
CA PRO A 289 3.37 -12.15 -14.27
C PRO A 289 2.33 -12.39 -13.17
N ASN A 290 2.71 -12.29 -11.89
CA ASN A 290 1.78 -12.48 -10.78
C ASN A 290 0.79 -11.33 -10.71
N ILE A 291 1.25 -10.10 -10.89
CA ILE A 291 0.37 -8.93 -10.98
C ILE A 291 -0.62 -9.09 -12.13
N ASN A 292 -0.12 -9.44 -13.32
CA ASN A 292 -0.96 -9.61 -14.50
C ASN A 292 -2.03 -10.71 -14.30
N LYS A 293 -1.68 -11.82 -13.64
CA LYS A 293 -2.62 -12.88 -13.26
C LYS A 293 -3.79 -12.33 -12.45
N TYR A 294 -3.54 -11.56 -11.38
CA TYR A 294 -4.62 -11.05 -10.52
C TYR A 294 -5.39 -9.86 -11.12
N ILE A 295 -4.76 -9.08 -12.00
CA ILE A 295 -5.47 -8.09 -12.82
C ILE A 295 -6.54 -8.78 -13.69
N ASN A 296 -6.17 -9.87 -14.36
CA ASN A 296 -7.06 -10.55 -15.30
C ASN A 296 -8.11 -11.44 -14.61
N LEU A 297 -7.72 -12.18 -13.57
CA LEU A 297 -8.62 -13.10 -12.84
C LEU A 297 -9.49 -12.39 -11.79
N GLY A 298 -9.04 -11.24 -11.29
CA GLY A 298 -9.59 -10.60 -10.11
C GLY A 298 -9.11 -11.23 -8.81
N VAL A 299 -9.44 -10.56 -7.71
CA VAL A 299 -8.97 -10.88 -6.36
C VAL A 299 -10.09 -11.53 -5.54
N PRO A 300 -9.88 -12.74 -4.98
CA PRO A 300 -10.75 -13.32 -3.97
C PRO A 300 -11.01 -12.35 -2.81
N LEU A 301 -12.27 -12.22 -2.42
CA LEU A 301 -12.66 -11.41 -1.26
C LEU A 301 -13.64 -12.14 -0.34
N ALA A 302 -13.67 -11.74 0.92
CA ALA A 302 -14.65 -12.14 1.90
C ALA A 302 -14.91 -11.01 2.89
N PHE A 303 -16.05 -11.05 3.55
CA PHE A 303 -16.41 -10.13 4.63
C PHE A 303 -16.52 -10.91 5.92
N ILE A 304 -15.87 -10.43 6.98
CA ILE A 304 -15.82 -11.14 8.27
C ILE A 304 -16.14 -10.17 9.40
N ARG A 305 -17.09 -10.54 10.27
CA ARG A 305 -17.23 -9.95 11.61
C ARG A 305 -16.84 -11.02 12.63
N ALA A 306 -15.74 -10.81 13.32
CA ALA A 306 -15.18 -11.83 14.22
C ALA A 306 -15.78 -11.80 15.65
N MET A 307 -16.60 -10.81 15.98
CA MET A 307 -17.22 -10.64 17.29
C MET A 307 -18.56 -9.90 17.16
N LYS A 308 -19.57 -10.31 17.91
CA LYS A 308 -20.85 -9.59 18.01
C LYS A 308 -20.64 -8.11 18.33
N GLY A 309 -21.28 -7.23 17.57
CA GLY A 309 -21.11 -5.77 17.72
C GLY A 309 -19.78 -5.21 17.22
N GLY A 310 -18.93 -6.05 16.60
CA GLY A 310 -17.64 -5.66 16.05
C GLY A 310 -17.72 -5.16 14.60
N TYR A 311 -16.61 -4.58 14.13
CA TYR A 311 -16.50 -4.16 12.73
C TYR A 311 -16.54 -5.36 11.77
N ILE A 312 -17.10 -5.10 10.58
CA ILE A 312 -16.95 -5.99 9.42
C ILE A 312 -15.65 -5.60 8.70
N PHE A 313 -14.78 -6.58 8.48
CA PHE A 313 -13.55 -6.41 7.71
C PHE A 313 -13.75 -6.94 6.29
N ASN A 314 -13.18 -6.23 5.31
CA ASN A 314 -12.94 -6.75 3.98
C ASN A 314 -11.62 -7.51 3.98
N ILE A 315 -11.70 -8.80 3.69
CA ILE A 315 -10.56 -9.69 3.55
C ILE A 315 -10.33 -9.92 2.07
N GLN A 316 -9.12 -9.69 1.61
CA GLN A 316 -8.70 -10.04 0.26
C GLN A 316 -7.47 -10.93 0.31
N SER A 317 -7.33 -11.86 -0.62
CA SER A 317 -6.19 -12.77 -0.64
C SER A 317 -5.75 -13.08 -2.05
N ASN A 318 -4.48 -13.46 -2.21
CA ASN A 318 -3.99 -14.08 -3.43
C ASN A 318 -4.27 -15.61 -3.46
N LEU A 319 -4.76 -16.16 -2.35
CA LEU A 319 -5.31 -17.51 -2.25
C LEU A 319 -6.82 -17.49 -2.45
N ASP A 320 -7.39 -18.65 -2.79
CA ASP A 320 -8.83 -18.83 -2.69
C ASP A 320 -9.25 -18.71 -1.22
N ILE A 321 -10.38 -18.04 -0.97
CA ILE A 321 -10.91 -17.87 0.37
C ILE A 321 -11.98 -18.94 0.59
N ASP A 322 -11.69 -19.84 1.52
CA ASP A 322 -12.57 -20.92 1.98
C ASP A 322 -12.67 -20.92 3.52
N GLU A 323 -13.40 -21.89 4.07
CA GLU A 323 -13.51 -22.06 5.52
C GLU A 323 -12.17 -22.32 6.20
N GLU A 324 -11.21 -22.97 5.52
CA GLU A 324 -9.89 -23.26 6.09
C GLU A 324 -9.08 -21.97 6.26
N LEU A 325 -9.02 -21.12 5.23
CA LEU A 325 -8.34 -19.83 5.32
C LEU A 325 -9.00 -18.94 6.38
N ILE A 326 -10.34 -18.90 6.44
CA ILE A 326 -11.05 -18.14 7.48
C ILE A 326 -10.71 -18.68 8.88
N SER A 327 -10.70 -20.00 9.06
CA SER A 327 -10.31 -20.65 10.33
C SER A 327 -8.90 -20.26 10.77
N ASN A 328 -7.97 -20.20 9.81
CA ASN A 328 -6.58 -19.78 10.04
C ASN A 328 -6.50 -18.29 10.42
N ILE A 329 -7.26 -17.42 9.75
CA ILE A 329 -7.34 -15.99 10.10
C ILE A 329 -7.86 -15.80 11.52
N LEU A 330 -8.95 -16.49 11.88
CA LEU A 330 -9.60 -16.39 13.19
C LEU A 330 -8.73 -16.85 14.36
N SER A 331 -7.74 -17.72 14.11
CA SER A 331 -6.77 -18.14 15.14
C SER A 331 -5.91 -16.99 15.66
N HIS A 332 -5.78 -15.91 14.88
CA HIS A 332 -5.02 -14.71 15.25
C HIS A 332 -5.91 -13.54 15.70
N VAL A 333 -7.22 -13.74 15.79
CA VAL A 333 -8.16 -12.71 16.23
C VAL A 333 -8.29 -12.71 17.75
N VAL A 334 -8.06 -11.53 18.34
CA VAL A 334 -8.23 -11.24 19.77
C VAL A 334 -9.11 -10.00 19.90
N SER A 335 -10.19 -10.10 20.68
CA SER A 335 -11.14 -9.01 20.91
C SER A 335 -11.68 -8.38 19.61
N GLY A 336 -12.00 -9.22 18.62
CA GLY A 336 -12.59 -8.79 17.36
C GLY A 336 -11.62 -8.21 16.33
N TYR A 337 -10.31 -8.21 16.55
CA TYR A 337 -9.31 -7.77 15.57
C TYR A 337 -8.09 -8.69 15.49
N ILE A 338 -7.40 -8.69 14.35
CA ILE A 338 -6.20 -9.51 14.11
C ILE A 338 -5.04 -8.93 14.93
N TYR A 339 -4.63 -9.67 15.96
CA TYR A 339 -3.66 -9.20 16.95
C TYR A 339 -2.28 -8.87 16.36
N PRO A 340 -1.71 -9.70 15.46
CA PRO A 340 -0.45 -9.37 14.80
C PRO A 340 -0.50 -8.04 14.05
N LEU A 341 -1.59 -7.73 13.33
CA LEU A 341 -1.76 -6.45 12.62
C LEU A 341 -1.78 -5.27 13.59
N LYS A 342 -2.49 -5.40 14.73
CA LYS A 342 -2.45 -4.36 15.78
C LYS A 342 -1.03 -4.08 16.27
N LYS A 343 -0.22 -5.14 16.44
CA LYS A 343 1.16 -5.02 16.88
C LYS A 343 2.10 -4.49 15.81
N ALA A 344 1.86 -4.82 14.54
CA ALA A 344 2.56 -4.21 13.43
C ALA A 344 2.31 -2.68 13.41
N HIS A 345 1.04 -2.28 13.51
CA HIS A 345 0.62 -0.87 13.56
C HIS A 345 1.19 -0.10 14.76
N GLU A 346 1.25 -0.71 15.94
CA GLU A 346 1.87 -0.10 17.11
C GLU A 346 3.39 0.02 16.95
N GLY A 347 4.05 -1.00 16.39
CA GLY A 347 5.50 -1.08 16.29
C GLY A 347 6.13 -0.27 15.15
N VAL A 348 5.36 0.05 14.11
CA VAL A 348 5.85 0.84 12.98
C VAL A 348 5.80 2.36 13.22
N LYS A 349 5.07 2.82 14.25
CA LYS A 349 4.90 4.26 14.51
C LYS A 349 6.24 4.96 14.64
N ILE A 350 6.49 5.88 13.71
CA ILE A 350 7.61 6.81 13.81
C ILE A 350 7.33 7.76 14.96
N GLU A 351 8.11 7.65 16.03
CA GLU A 351 7.98 8.53 17.18
C GLU A 351 8.29 9.97 16.77
N LYS A 352 7.33 10.88 17.01
CA LYS A 352 7.47 12.30 16.69
C LYS A 352 8.78 12.88 17.24
N ARG A 353 9.14 12.51 18.46
CA ARG A 353 10.38 12.97 19.11
C ARG A 353 11.63 12.59 18.29
N TRP A 354 11.73 11.35 17.84
CA TRP A 354 12.85 10.89 17.02
C TRP A 354 12.90 11.65 15.68
N PHE A 355 11.75 11.84 15.05
CA PHE A 355 11.67 12.57 13.79
C PHE A 355 12.04 14.06 13.95
N ASP A 356 11.60 14.70 15.03
CA ASP A 356 11.97 16.07 15.38
C ASP A 356 13.48 16.20 15.66
N GLU A 357 14.10 15.20 16.29
CA GLU A 357 15.56 15.14 16.51
C GLU A 357 16.32 15.03 15.17
N LEU A 358 15.87 14.17 14.26
CA LEU A 358 16.42 14.05 12.90
C LEU A 358 16.34 15.39 12.13
N VAL A 359 15.18 16.05 12.15
CA VAL A 359 14.99 17.37 11.51
C VAL A 359 15.96 18.40 12.09
N ARG A 360 16.19 18.39 13.41
CA ARG A 360 17.12 19.30 14.09
C ARG A 360 18.57 19.05 13.69
N GLU A 361 19.01 17.79 13.67
CA GLU A 361 20.36 17.41 13.27
C GLU A 361 20.65 17.81 11.81
N LEU A 362 19.72 17.51 10.90
CA LEU A 362 19.82 17.91 9.51
C LEU A 362 19.89 19.43 9.36
N THR A 363 19.01 20.14 10.07
CA THR A 363 18.97 21.61 10.07
C THR A 363 20.30 22.21 10.54
N PHE A 364 20.89 21.63 11.58
CA PHE A 364 22.19 22.07 12.09
C PHE A 364 23.30 21.84 11.06
N LYS A 365 23.34 20.66 10.43
CA LYS A 365 24.32 20.33 9.39
C LYS A 365 24.22 21.25 8.18
N LEU A 366 23.01 21.45 7.65
CA LEU A 366 22.75 22.36 6.52
C LEU A 366 23.18 23.80 6.82
N LYS A 367 22.96 24.30 8.04
CA LYS A 367 23.47 25.63 8.45
C LYS A 367 24.99 25.68 8.41
N LYS A 368 25.68 24.63 8.87
CA LYS A 368 27.15 24.55 8.87
C LYS A 368 27.72 24.51 7.44
N GLU A 369 26.99 23.92 6.50
CA GLU A 369 27.37 23.83 5.09
C GLU A 369 26.96 25.07 4.26
N GLY A 370 26.47 26.13 4.90
CA GLY A 370 26.04 27.36 4.20
C GLY A 370 24.68 27.25 3.48
N LEU A 371 23.99 26.12 3.63
CA LEU A 371 22.68 25.83 3.03
C LEU A 371 21.50 26.31 3.90
N GLY A 372 21.76 27.16 4.90
CA GLY A 372 20.72 27.66 5.81
C GLY A 372 19.58 28.43 5.13
N ALA A 373 19.79 28.94 3.91
CA ALA A 373 18.75 29.60 3.11
C ALA A 373 17.58 28.66 2.78
N TYR A 374 17.84 27.36 2.61
CA TYR A 374 16.81 26.34 2.34
C TYR A 374 15.91 26.05 3.55
N ILE A 375 16.27 26.54 4.73
CA ILE A 375 15.53 26.34 5.99
C ILE A 375 14.85 27.64 6.44
N LYS A 376 15.47 28.79 6.15
CA LYS A 376 15.05 30.10 6.68
C LYS A 376 13.79 30.64 6.02
N TYR A 377 13.54 30.32 4.76
CA TYR A 377 12.40 30.82 4.00
C TYR A 377 11.37 29.72 3.80
N GLY A 378 10.75 29.28 4.89
CA GLY A 378 9.57 28.43 4.86
C GLY A 378 8.47 29.12 4.06
N ARG A 379 8.41 28.88 2.75
CA ARG A 379 7.25 29.24 1.95
C ARG A 379 6.12 28.31 2.38
N TYR A 380 5.41 28.70 3.44
CA TYR A 380 4.00 28.37 3.53
C TYR A 380 3.41 28.83 2.20
N ILE A 381 2.81 27.90 1.47
CA ILE A 381 1.92 28.27 0.37
C ILE A 381 0.92 29.22 1.02
N LEU A 382 0.93 30.49 0.60
CA LEU A 382 -0.18 31.40 0.87
C LEU A 382 -1.43 30.67 0.36
N GLU A 383 -2.34 30.36 1.29
CA GLU A 383 -3.63 29.72 1.03
C GLU A 383 -4.43 30.42 -0.07
#